data_AF-A0A2V7VES0-F1
#
_entry.id   AF-A0A2V7VES0-F1
#
_cell.length_a   1.000
_cell.length_b   1.000
_cell.length_c   1.000
_cell.angle_alpha   90.00
_cell.angle_beta   90.00
_cell.angle_gamma   90.00
#
_symmetry.space_group_name_H-M   'P 1'
#
loop_
_entity.id
_entity.type
_entity.pdbx_description
1 polymer ?
#
loop_
_entity_poly.entity_id
_entity_poly.type
_entity_poly.pdbx_seq_one_letter_code
_entity_poly.pdbx_strand_id
1 'polypeptide(L)'
;MTKNGDDKLPGVLVGVAGEYLVDGELSRRGYIASLTLRNTRGIDILASNRDATKAVGIQVKTCQQAAARWVMTKKAEEDLAENLFYVFVCIPPGAAACFHIVPRKTVAHRVRDDHEKWRASPGRRGQAHRESTVRVFSDRANEYKDRWDLLGLE
;
A
#
# COMPACT_ATOMS: atom_id res chain seq x y z
N MET A 1 -15.91 -3.51 32.08
CA MET A 1 -17.07 -3.01 31.30
C MET A 1 -16.55 -2.49 29.97
N THR A 2 -16.46 -3.33 28.95
CA THR A 2 -16.04 -2.94 27.59
C THR A 2 -17.28 -2.51 26.81
N LYS A 3 -17.32 -1.24 26.41
CA LYS A 3 -18.38 -0.73 25.53
C LYS A 3 -18.15 -1.28 24.12
N ASN A 4 -19.08 -2.13 23.68
CA ASN A 4 -19.26 -2.49 22.28
C ASN A 4 -19.58 -1.23 21.47
N GLY A 5 -18.81 -0.93 20.41
CA GLY A 5 -19.27 -0.02 19.35
C GLY A 5 -18.22 0.72 18.52
N ASP A 6 -17.03 1.04 19.04
CA ASP A 6 -16.18 2.12 18.46
C ASP A 6 -14.66 1.83 18.40
N ASP A 7 -14.26 0.57 18.26
CA ASP A 7 -12.83 0.16 18.25
C ASP A 7 -12.06 0.46 16.95
N LYS A 8 -12.56 1.38 16.10
CA LYS A 8 -11.88 1.72 14.84
C LYS A 8 -10.98 2.93 15.04
N LEU A 9 -9.67 2.74 14.91
CA LEU A 9 -8.71 3.83 15.00
C LEU A 9 -9.01 4.93 13.98
N PRO A 10 -8.85 6.23 14.34
CA PRO A 10 -8.94 7.34 13.41
C PRO A 10 -8.04 7.12 12.18
N GLY A 11 -8.56 7.38 10.98
CA GLY A 11 -7.85 7.08 9.73
C GLY A 11 -6.46 7.73 9.61
N VAL A 12 -6.27 8.92 10.19
CA VAL A 12 -4.97 9.59 10.26
C VAL A 12 -3.98 8.79 11.10
N LEU A 13 -4.39 8.31 12.27
CA LEU A 13 -3.53 7.49 13.15
C LEU A 13 -3.21 6.13 12.52
N VAL A 14 -4.13 5.57 11.75
CA VAL A 14 -3.92 4.33 10.97
C VAL A 14 -2.84 4.52 9.91
N GLY A 15 -2.86 5.64 9.20
CA GLY A 15 -1.81 5.99 8.23
C GLY A 15 -0.45 6.09 8.90
N VAL A 16 -0.36 6.91 9.96
CA VAL A 16 0.87 7.12 10.75
C VAL A 16 1.39 5.81 11.35
N ALA A 17 0.51 4.97 11.90
CA ALA A 17 0.91 3.66 12.44
C ALA A 17 1.53 2.77 11.36
N GLY A 18 0.97 2.75 10.15
CA GLY A 18 1.55 2.00 9.04
C GLY A 18 2.91 2.53 8.60
N GLU A 19 3.07 3.85 8.51
CA GLU A 19 4.36 4.48 8.18
C GLU A 19 5.44 4.06 9.19
N TYR A 20 5.18 4.17 10.50
CA TYR A 20 6.12 3.75 11.53
C TYR A 20 6.41 2.25 11.52
N LEU A 21 5.41 1.40 11.25
CA LEU A 21 5.61 -0.04 11.15
C LEU A 21 6.52 -0.41 9.99
N VAL A 22 6.35 0.24 8.84
CA VAL A 22 7.21 0.01 7.66
C VAL A 22 8.63 0.52 7.91
N ASP A 23 8.77 1.73 8.47
CA ASP A 23 10.06 2.33 8.81
C ASP A 23 10.87 1.45 9.79
N GLY A 24 10.21 0.97 10.85
CA GLY A 24 10.79 0.06 11.82
C GLY A 24 11.18 -1.29 11.21
N GLU A 25 10.36 -1.85 10.32
CA GLU A 25 10.64 -3.14 9.67
C GLU A 25 11.80 -3.02 8.66
N LEU A 26 11.92 -1.91 7.92
CA LEU A 26 13.08 -1.61 7.08
C LEU A 26 14.35 -1.50 7.92
N SER A 27 14.29 -0.75 9.03
CA SER A 27 15.42 -0.58 9.96
C SER A 27 15.85 -1.92 10.58
N ARG A 28 14.90 -2.77 10.96
CA ARG A 28 15.15 -4.12 11.48
C ARG A 28 15.87 -5.02 10.46
N ARG A 29 15.64 -4.79 9.17
CA ARG A 29 16.33 -5.48 8.06
C ARG A 29 17.72 -4.90 7.76
N GLY A 30 18.09 -3.82 8.44
CA GLY A 30 19.40 -3.19 8.30
C GLY A 30 19.48 -2.18 7.16
N TYR A 31 18.34 -1.75 6.62
CA TYR A 31 18.27 -0.63 5.68
C TYR A 31 18.18 0.70 6.44
N ILE A 32 18.61 1.78 5.79
CA ILE A 32 18.38 3.14 6.28
C ILE A 32 17.01 3.57 5.76
N ALA A 33 16.10 3.95 6.66
CA ALA A 33 14.77 4.45 6.32
C ALA A 33 14.57 5.86 6.90
N SER A 34 13.90 6.73 6.15
CA SER A 34 13.60 8.09 6.56
C SER A 34 12.18 8.46 6.14
N LEU A 35 11.34 8.78 7.14
CA LEU A 35 10.02 9.36 6.91
C LEU A 35 10.15 10.75 6.30
N THR A 36 9.41 10.99 5.23
CA THR A 36 9.37 12.30 4.58
C THR A 36 8.34 13.21 5.22
N LEU A 37 8.57 14.52 5.12
CA LEU A 37 7.56 15.50 5.53
C LEU A 37 6.36 15.48 4.57
N ARG A 38 5.17 15.74 5.12
CA ARG A 38 3.93 15.87 4.34
C ARG A 38 4.15 16.85 3.18
N ASN A 39 3.73 16.48 1.97
CA ASN A 39 3.84 17.18 0.66
C ASN A 39 4.90 16.64 -0.33
N THR A 40 5.66 15.60 0.00
CA THR A 40 6.42 14.85 -1.01
C THR A 40 5.45 14.08 -1.93
N ARG A 41 5.62 14.14 -3.27
CA ARG A 41 4.69 13.53 -4.24
C ARG A 41 4.61 12.01 -4.09
N GLY A 42 3.72 11.54 -3.22
CA GLY A 42 3.42 10.11 -3.08
C GLY A 42 4.61 9.25 -2.64
N ILE A 43 5.53 9.82 -1.88
CA ILE A 43 6.61 9.10 -1.21
C ILE A 43 6.45 9.45 0.26
N ASP A 44 6.18 8.45 1.09
CA ASP A 44 6.04 8.60 2.54
C ASP A 44 7.38 8.26 3.21
N ILE A 45 8.15 7.30 2.65
CA ILE A 45 9.44 6.84 3.17
C ILE A 45 10.48 6.80 2.04
N LEU A 46 11.68 7.28 2.30
CA LEU A 46 12.86 7.01 1.48
C LEU A 46 13.70 5.93 2.17
N ALA A 47 13.98 4.83 1.46
CA ALA A 47 14.79 3.73 1.99
C ALA A 47 16.05 3.53 1.14
N SER A 48 17.18 3.26 1.78
CA SER A 48 18.45 2.95 1.11
C SER A 48 19.17 1.79 1.79
N ASN A 49 20.11 1.18 1.07
CA ASN A 49 21.08 0.29 1.69
C ASN A 49 22.06 1.08 2.58
N ARG A 50 22.85 0.36 3.39
CA ARG A 50 23.76 0.96 4.38
C ARG A 50 24.80 1.89 3.76
N ASP A 51 25.30 1.52 2.58
CA ASP A 51 26.33 2.27 1.86
C ASP A 51 25.73 3.36 0.95
N ALA A 52 24.40 3.53 0.97
CA ALA A 52 23.64 4.50 0.17
C ALA A 52 23.87 4.41 -1.36
N THR A 53 24.30 3.26 -1.88
CA THR A 53 24.49 3.03 -3.32
C THR A 53 23.18 2.71 -4.04
N LYS A 54 22.14 2.32 -3.31
CA LYS A 54 20.78 2.05 -3.83
C LYS A 54 19.75 2.72 -2.94
N ALA A 55 18.72 3.30 -3.56
CA ALA A 55 17.60 3.92 -2.84
C ALA A 55 16.27 3.73 -3.59
N VAL A 56 15.19 3.64 -2.82
CA VAL A 56 13.81 3.49 -3.31
C VAL A 56 12.87 4.42 -2.56
N GLY A 57 11.87 4.94 -3.26
CA GLY A 57 10.77 5.68 -2.66
C GLY A 57 9.59 4.75 -2.36
N ILE A 58 9.02 4.86 -1.17
CA ILE A 58 7.93 4.00 -0.69
C ILE A 58 6.72 4.85 -0.35
N GLN A 59 5.57 4.47 -0.89
CA GLN A 59 4.25 4.95 -0.46
C GLN A 59 3.59 3.90 0.44
N VAL A 60 3.07 4.32 1.58
CA VAL A 60 2.42 3.44 2.55
C VAL A 60 0.90 3.53 2.42
N LYS A 61 0.23 2.38 2.45
CA LYS A 61 -1.23 2.28 2.48
C LYS A 61 -1.69 1.28 3.52
N THR A 62 -2.37 1.77 4.55
CA THR A 62 -2.72 0.96 5.72
C THR A 62 -4.21 0.66 5.77
N CYS A 63 -4.58 -0.55 6.18
CA CYS A 63 -5.94 -0.92 6.53
C CYS A 63 -5.99 -1.68 7.86
N GLN A 64 -7.11 -1.60 8.57
CA GLN A 64 -7.32 -2.27 9.87
C GLN A 64 -7.91 -3.69 9.73
N GLN A 65 -7.86 -4.27 8.53
CA GLN A 65 -8.48 -5.56 8.22
C GLN A 65 -7.48 -6.47 7.52
N ALA A 66 -7.57 -7.78 7.75
CA ALA A 66 -6.73 -8.78 7.08
C ALA A 66 -7.25 -9.16 5.68
N ALA A 67 -7.70 -8.18 4.89
CA ALA A 67 -8.40 -8.43 3.62
C ALA A 67 -7.50 -8.35 2.37
N ALA A 68 -6.23 -7.95 2.53
CA ALA A 68 -5.27 -7.68 1.45
C ALA A 68 -5.90 -6.92 0.27
N ARG A 69 -6.70 -5.89 0.58
CA ARG A 69 -7.43 -5.07 -0.39
C ARG A 69 -7.43 -3.62 0.07
N TRP A 70 -7.05 -2.72 -0.83
CA TRP A 70 -6.92 -1.29 -0.54
C TRP A 70 -7.61 -0.46 -1.61
N VAL A 71 -8.32 0.57 -1.14
CA VAL A 71 -8.94 1.56 -2.01
C VAL A 71 -7.86 2.53 -2.48
N MET A 72 -7.78 2.70 -3.78
CA MET A 72 -6.86 3.56 -4.49
C MET A 72 -7.64 4.64 -5.23
N THR A 73 -6.91 5.59 -5.84
CA THR A 73 -7.49 6.58 -6.73
C THR A 73 -6.94 6.40 -8.13
N LYS A 74 -7.56 7.04 -9.12
CA LYS A 74 -7.09 7.06 -10.52
C LYS A 74 -5.61 7.45 -10.65
N LYS A 75 -5.08 8.30 -9.76
CA LYS A 75 -3.65 8.66 -9.74
C LYS A 75 -2.71 7.47 -9.54
N ALA A 76 -3.20 6.34 -9.02
CA ALA A 76 -2.41 5.12 -8.92
C ALA A 76 -2.12 4.47 -10.28
N GLU A 77 -2.86 4.84 -11.33
CA GLU A 77 -2.56 4.43 -12.72
C GLU A 77 -1.37 5.19 -13.32
N GLU A 78 -1.02 6.33 -12.71
CA GLU A 78 0.05 7.22 -13.10
C GLU A 78 1.31 6.89 -12.28
N ASP A 79 2.48 7.05 -12.91
CA ASP A 79 3.83 6.87 -12.36
C ASP A 79 4.47 5.50 -12.64
N LEU A 80 5.38 5.51 -13.62
CA LEU A 80 6.16 4.35 -14.09
C LEU A 80 7.61 4.41 -13.61
N ALA A 81 7.98 5.30 -12.69
CA ALA A 81 9.33 5.35 -12.16
C ALA A 81 9.71 3.99 -11.54
N GLU A 82 10.87 3.47 -11.94
CA GLU A 82 11.27 2.08 -11.65
C GLU A 82 11.62 1.86 -10.16
N ASN A 83 11.99 2.93 -9.44
CA ASN A 83 12.45 2.87 -8.04
C ASN A 83 11.36 3.27 -7.03
N LEU A 84 10.08 3.13 -7.38
CA LEU A 84 8.96 3.45 -6.50
C LEU A 84 8.14 2.20 -6.13
N PHE A 85 7.78 2.10 -4.86
CA PHE A 85 7.05 0.98 -4.29
C PHE A 85 5.83 1.44 -3.51
N TYR A 86 4.82 0.59 -3.48
CA TYR A 86 3.83 0.60 -2.42
C TYR A 86 4.23 -0.44 -1.37
N VAL A 87 4.14 -0.05 -0.10
CA VAL A 87 4.07 -1.01 1.01
C VAL A 87 2.68 -0.92 1.59
N PHE A 88 1.89 -1.96 1.32
CA PHE A 88 0.55 -2.08 1.88
C PHE A 88 0.61 -2.79 3.23
N VAL A 89 -0.02 -2.21 4.24
CA VAL A 89 0.03 -2.69 5.62
C VAL A 89 -1.38 -3.10 6.07
N CYS A 90 -1.52 -4.31 6.59
CA CYS A 90 -2.71 -4.72 7.34
C CYS A 90 -2.38 -4.69 8.84
N ILE A 91 -3.19 -4.00 9.64
CA ILE A 91 -3.11 -3.98 11.11
C ILE A 91 -4.41 -4.53 11.74
N PRO A 92 -4.67 -5.84 11.63
CA PRO A 92 -5.85 -6.44 12.23
C PRO A 92 -5.82 -6.35 13.78
N PRO A 93 -6.98 -6.13 14.45
CA PRO A 93 -7.04 -6.16 15.90
C PRO A 93 -6.55 -7.49 16.48
N GLY A 94 -5.68 -7.43 17.50
CA GLY A 94 -5.20 -8.61 18.22
C GLY A 94 -4.21 -9.50 17.45
N ALA A 95 -3.69 -9.05 16.31
CA ALA A 95 -2.71 -9.79 15.52
C ALA A 95 -1.58 -8.89 15.02
N ALA A 96 -0.47 -9.53 14.61
CA ALA A 96 0.69 -8.82 14.07
C ALA A 96 0.36 -8.14 12.73
N ALA A 97 1.07 -7.05 12.45
CA ALA A 97 0.98 -6.38 11.16
C ALA A 97 1.47 -7.30 10.03
N CYS A 98 0.84 -7.20 8.86
CA CYS A 98 1.27 -7.89 7.64
C CYS A 98 1.62 -6.86 6.57
N PHE A 99 2.67 -7.14 5.80
CA PHE A 99 3.20 -6.22 4.79
C PHE A 99 3.12 -6.85 3.40
N HIS A 100 2.73 -6.06 2.40
CA HIS A 100 2.75 -6.46 1.00
C HIS A 100 3.55 -5.42 0.21
N ILE A 101 4.66 -5.86 -0.37
CA ILE A 101 5.67 -5.01 -1.01
C ILE A 101 5.48 -5.13 -2.52
N VAL A 102 5.02 -4.05 -3.15
CA VAL A 102 4.57 -4.10 -4.53
C VAL A 102 5.25 -2.99 -5.33
N PRO A 103 5.93 -3.29 -6.45
CA PRO A 103 6.41 -2.26 -7.36
C PRO A 103 5.25 -1.36 -7.81
N ARG A 104 5.46 -0.05 -7.84
CA ARG A 104 4.41 0.92 -8.20
C ARG A 104 3.85 0.68 -9.60
N LYS A 105 4.72 0.29 -10.55
CA LYS A 105 4.33 -0.13 -11.91
C LYS A 105 3.33 -1.29 -11.91
N THR A 106 3.55 -2.29 -11.05
CA THR A 106 2.63 -3.43 -10.89
C THR A 106 1.28 -2.97 -10.38
N VAL A 107 1.26 -2.08 -9.37
CA VAL A 107 0.01 -1.51 -8.86
C VAL A 107 -0.71 -0.74 -9.98
N ALA A 108 0.00 0.10 -10.72
CA ALA A 108 -0.56 0.89 -11.82
C ALA A 108 -1.22 0.04 -12.91
N HIS A 109 -0.58 -1.08 -13.28
CA HIS A 109 -1.16 -2.03 -14.24
C HIS A 109 -2.39 -2.72 -13.65
N ARG A 110 -2.28 -3.32 -12.45
CA ARG A 110 -3.40 -4.08 -11.85
C ARG A 110 -4.64 -3.22 -11.61
N VAL A 111 -4.47 -2.00 -11.10
CA VAL A 111 -5.62 -1.12 -10.83
C VAL A 111 -6.31 -0.66 -12.11
N ARG A 112 -5.56 -0.49 -13.21
CA ARG A 112 -6.10 -0.13 -14.52
C ARG A 112 -6.89 -1.30 -15.12
N ASP A 113 -6.26 -2.47 -15.20
CA ASP A 113 -6.87 -3.68 -15.76
C ASP A 113 -8.13 -4.08 -14.98
N ASP A 114 -8.08 -4.02 -13.65
CA ASP A 114 -9.23 -4.37 -12.81
C ASP A 114 -10.37 -3.35 -12.94
N HIS A 115 -10.05 -2.06 -13.13
CA HIS A 115 -11.06 -1.03 -13.40
C HIS A 115 -11.70 -1.20 -14.77
N GLU A 116 -10.91 -1.53 -15.80
CA GLU A 116 -11.42 -1.82 -17.14
C GLU A 116 -12.36 -3.03 -17.15
N LYS A 117 -11.96 -4.13 -16.47
CA LYS A 117 -12.81 -5.31 -16.27
C LYS A 117 -14.10 -4.96 -15.52
N TRP A 118 -13.99 -4.15 -14.46
CA TRP A 118 -15.16 -3.68 -13.72
C TRP A 118 -16.09 -2.86 -14.61
N ARG A 119 -15.57 -1.94 -15.43
CA ARG A 119 -16.38 -1.15 -16.38
C ARG A 119 -17.08 -2.00 -17.43
N ALA A 120 -16.45 -3.08 -17.88
CA ALA A 120 -17.01 -4.01 -18.87
C ALA A 120 -18.05 -4.96 -18.26
N SER A 121 -18.03 -5.18 -16.93
CA SER A 121 -18.98 -6.03 -16.25
C SER A 121 -20.33 -5.33 -15.98
N PRO A 122 -21.46 -6.04 -16.07
CA PRO A 122 -22.74 -5.49 -15.63
C PRO A 122 -22.76 -5.34 -14.11
N GLY A 123 -23.33 -4.24 -13.63
CA GLY A 123 -23.59 -4.03 -12.22
C GLY A 123 -24.59 -5.04 -11.66
N ARG A 124 -24.77 -5.04 -10.33
CA ARG A 124 -25.65 -5.99 -9.62
C ARG A 124 -27.10 -6.06 -10.15
N ARG A 125 -27.59 -4.99 -10.80
CA ARG A 125 -28.93 -4.92 -11.42
C ARG A 125 -28.86 -4.89 -12.95
N GLY A 126 -27.76 -5.35 -13.55
CA GLY A 126 -27.54 -5.35 -15.00
C GLY A 126 -27.16 -3.99 -15.59
N GLN A 127 -27.01 -2.94 -14.79
CA GLN A 127 -26.69 -1.61 -15.28
C GLN A 127 -25.20 -1.48 -15.65
N ALA A 128 -24.89 -0.75 -16.71
CA ALA A 128 -23.51 -0.42 -17.05
C ALA A 128 -22.85 0.44 -15.95
N HIS A 129 -21.57 0.18 -15.69
CA HIS A 129 -20.77 0.99 -14.78
C HIS A 129 -20.33 2.31 -15.45
N ARG A 130 -20.48 3.43 -14.74
CA ARG A 130 -19.96 4.74 -15.17
C ARG A 130 -18.50 4.91 -14.74
N GLU A 131 -17.73 5.72 -15.46
CA GLU A 131 -16.36 6.06 -15.06
C GLU A 131 -16.35 6.66 -13.64
N SER A 132 -15.36 6.25 -12.86
CA SER A 132 -15.17 6.66 -11.46
C SER A 132 -13.69 6.92 -11.21
N THR A 133 -13.36 7.76 -10.22
CA THR A 133 -11.97 7.97 -9.79
C THR A 133 -11.48 6.89 -8.81
N VAL A 134 -12.37 6.03 -8.34
CA VAL A 134 -12.04 4.95 -7.40
C VAL A 134 -11.33 3.84 -8.14
N ARG A 135 -10.24 3.36 -7.54
CA ARG A 135 -9.51 2.16 -7.94
C ARG A 135 -9.41 1.21 -6.77
N VAL A 136 -9.09 -0.04 -7.03
CA VAL A 136 -8.84 -1.02 -5.99
C VAL A 136 -7.62 -1.83 -6.36
N PHE A 137 -6.69 -1.93 -5.41
CA PHE A 137 -5.62 -2.92 -5.49
C PHE A 137 -5.95 -4.06 -4.53
N SER A 138 -5.70 -5.30 -4.94
CA SER A 138 -5.81 -6.46 -4.04
C SER A 138 -4.71 -7.47 -4.29
N ASP A 139 -4.22 -8.04 -3.19
CA ASP A 139 -3.24 -9.12 -3.17
C ASP A 139 -3.77 -10.32 -2.35
N ARG A 140 -4.97 -10.78 -2.71
CA ARG A 140 -5.66 -11.86 -1.98
C ARG A 140 -4.92 -13.20 -2.02
N ALA A 141 -4.13 -13.42 -3.06
CA ALA A 141 -3.28 -14.60 -3.22
C ALA A 141 -1.95 -14.47 -2.46
N ASN A 142 -1.70 -13.35 -1.77
CA ASN A 142 -0.46 -13.07 -1.04
C ASN A 142 0.80 -13.16 -1.91
N GLU A 143 0.72 -12.75 -3.18
CA GLU A 143 1.84 -12.80 -4.13
C GLU A 143 2.99 -11.87 -3.70
N TYR A 144 2.65 -10.78 -3.00
CA TYR A 144 3.58 -9.74 -2.56
C TYR A 144 3.78 -9.71 -1.04
N LYS A 145 3.17 -10.66 -0.31
CA LYS A 145 3.28 -10.71 1.14
C LYS A 145 4.72 -10.95 1.56
N ASP A 146 5.23 -10.08 2.42
CA ASP A 146 6.60 -10.10 2.97
C ASP A 146 7.73 -10.16 1.91
N ARG A 147 7.44 -9.74 0.66
CA ARG A 147 8.39 -9.70 -0.47
C ARG A 147 9.33 -8.48 -0.42
N TRP A 148 10.00 -8.29 0.71
CA TRP A 148 10.95 -7.19 0.92
C TRP A 148 12.16 -7.26 -0.02
N ASP A 149 12.49 -8.45 -0.51
CA ASP A 149 13.51 -8.70 -1.54
C ASP A 149 13.26 -7.88 -2.82
N LEU A 150 12.00 -7.57 -3.13
CA LEU A 150 11.65 -6.78 -4.32
C LEU A 150 12.17 -5.34 -4.27
N LEU A 151 12.52 -4.82 -3.10
CA LEU A 151 13.11 -3.48 -2.97
C LEU A 151 14.51 -3.42 -3.61
N GLY A 152 15.18 -4.56 -3.80
CA GLY A 152 16.50 -4.61 -4.45
C GLY A 152 17.61 -3.88 -3.68
N LEU A 153 17.42 -3.66 -2.38
CA LEU A 153 18.34 -2.92 -1.49
C LEU A 153 19.48 -3.78 -0.91
N GLU A 154 19.58 -5.04 -1.28
CA GLU A 154 20.74 -5.89 -0.92
C GLU A 154 21.97 -5.58 -1.77
#